data_AF-A0AAU2KPX6-F1
#
_entry.id   AF-A0AAU2KPX6-F1
#
_cell.length_a   1.000
_cell.length_b   1.000
_cell.length_c   1.000
_cell.angle_alpha   90.00
_cell.angle_beta   90.00
_cell.angle_gamma   90.00
#
_symmetry.space_group_name_H-M   'P 1'
#
loop_
_entity.id
_entity.type
_entity.pdbx_description
1 polymer ?
#
loop_
_entity_poly.entity_id
_entity_poly.type
_entity_poly.pdbx_seq_one_letter_code
_entity_poly.pdbx_strand_id
1 'polypeptide(L)'
;MPLWPNQARQVGEHLAATDHGHPWEDVRFAASWRSRDMLDATLAHPDLVAEISADRFIDRGGVFRHPLRFKRLRLDVGVQDVPALEQGPVASAG
;
A
#
# COMPACT_ATOMS: atom_id res chain seq x y z
N MET A 1 7.46 4.28 6.53
CA MET A 1 7.86 3.67 7.82
C MET A 1 7.26 2.29 7.86
N PRO A 2 8.03 1.24 8.21
CA PRO A 2 7.46 -0.10 8.39
C PRO A 2 6.44 -0.09 9.55
N LEU A 3 5.50 -1.03 9.52
CA LEU A 3 4.56 -1.25 10.62
C LEU A 3 5.33 -1.61 11.90
N TRP A 4 4.80 -1.21 13.05
CA TRP A 4 5.29 -1.74 14.31
C TRP A 4 4.95 -3.24 14.44
N PRO A 5 5.73 -4.04 15.19
CA PRO A 5 5.53 -5.50 15.25
C PRO A 5 4.12 -5.93 15.66
N ASN A 6 3.50 -5.21 16.59
CA ASN A 6 2.12 -5.46 17.01
C ASN A 6 1.09 -5.16 15.90
N GLN A 7 1.29 -4.09 15.13
CA GLN A 7 0.45 -3.74 13.97
C GLN A 7 0.63 -4.78 12.86
N ALA A 8 1.87 -5.21 12.60
CA ALA A 8 2.15 -6.24 11.61
C ALA A 8 1.45 -7.56 11.97
N ARG A 9 1.50 -7.99 13.24
CA ARG A 9 0.77 -9.17 13.70
C ARG A 9 -0.74 -9.00 13.55
N GLN A 10 -1.30 -7.86 13.99
CA GLN A 10 -2.72 -7.60 13.85
C GLN A 10 -3.17 -7.65 12.39
N VAL A 11 -2.40 -7.06 11.47
CA VAL A 11 -2.72 -7.14 10.04
C VAL A 11 -2.62 -8.58 9.54
N GLY A 12 -1.54 -9.28 9.88
CA GLY A 12 -1.30 -10.66 9.47
C GLY A 12 -2.39 -11.64 9.91
N GLU A 13 -3.00 -11.42 11.08
CA GLU A 13 -4.13 -12.24 11.57
C GLU A 13 -5.38 -12.18 10.70
N HIS A 14 -5.51 -11.15 9.86
CA HIS A 14 -6.65 -10.97 8.96
C HIS A 14 -6.32 -11.30 7.49
N LEU A 15 -5.04 -11.42 7.13
CA LEU A 15 -4.67 -11.69 5.74
C LEU A 15 -4.96 -13.13 5.35
N ALA A 16 -5.62 -13.30 4.21
CA ALA A 16 -5.75 -14.59 3.53
C ALA A 16 -4.83 -14.61 2.31
N ALA A 17 -4.16 -15.74 2.08
CA ALA A 17 -3.39 -15.94 0.86
C ALA A 17 -4.33 -15.90 -0.34
N THR A 18 -3.89 -15.31 -1.45
CA THR A 18 -4.67 -15.34 -2.69
C THR A 18 -4.45 -16.63 -3.47
N ASP A 19 -5.52 -17.19 -4.02
CA ASP A 19 -5.44 -18.15 -5.13
C ASP A 19 -5.03 -17.43 -6.44
N HIS A 20 -4.83 -18.21 -7.51
CA HIS A 20 -4.51 -17.72 -8.86
C HIS A 20 -5.46 -16.63 -9.35
N GLY A 21 -4.95 -15.72 -10.19
CA GLY A 21 -5.71 -14.60 -10.76
C GLY A 21 -5.61 -13.32 -9.94
N HIS A 22 -4.66 -13.21 -9.01
CA HIS A 22 -4.42 -11.94 -8.33
C HIS A 22 -4.01 -10.88 -9.35
N PRO A 23 -4.52 -9.63 -9.27
CA PRO A 23 -4.23 -8.58 -10.27
C PRO A 23 -2.73 -8.31 -10.47
N TRP A 24 -1.91 -8.69 -9.49
CA TRP A 24 -0.46 -8.48 -9.46
C TRP A 24 0.38 -9.76 -9.48
N GLU A 25 -0.21 -10.92 -9.84
CA GLU A 25 0.49 -12.23 -9.84
C GLU A 25 1.81 -12.21 -10.64
N ASP A 26 1.85 -11.50 -11.77
CA ASP A 26 3.03 -11.39 -12.64
C ASP A 26 3.86 -10.11 -12.41
N VAL A 27 3.53 -9.31 -11.39
CA VAL A 27 4.20 -8.02 -11.14
C VAL A 27 5.46 -8.23 -10.31
N ARG A 28 6.57 -7.60 -10.73
CA ARG A 28 7.83 -7.59 -9.99
C ARG A 28 8.01 -6.28 -9.22
N PHE A 29 8.34 -6.40 -7.95
CA PHE A 29 8.57 -5.26 -7.06
C PHE A 29 10.07 -5.12 -6.74
N ALA A 30 10.61 -3.91 -6.78
CA ALA A 30 11.93 -3.64 -6.22
C ALA A 30 11.85 -3.56 -4.69
N ALA A 31 12.84 -4.10 -3.97
CA ALA A 31 12.84 -4.12 -2.51
C ALA A 31 12.93 -2.72 -1.86
N SER A 32 13.51 -1.75 -2.58
CA SER A 32 13.52 -0.35 -2.17
C SER A 32 13.78 0.57 -3.37
N TRP A 33 13.64 1.88 -3.16
CA TRP A 33 13.89 2.88 -4.20
C TRP A 33 15.33 2.77 -4.73
N ARG A 34 15.47 2.67 -6.06
CA ARG A 34 16.75 2.44 -6.78
C ARG A 34 17.44 1.09 -6.50
N SER A 35 16.84 0.20 -5.71
CA SER A 35 17.38 -1.15 -5.59
C SER A 35 17.16 -1.93 -6.88
N ARG A 36 18.13 -2.78 -7.22
CA ARG A 36 17.99 -3.82 -8.25
C ARG A 36 17.49 -5.14 -7.66
N ASP A 37 17.47 -5.27 -6.34
CA ASP A 37 16.99 -6.45 -5.65
C ASP A 37 15.47 -6.53 -5.77
N MET A 38 14.99 -7.72 -6.14
CA MET A 38 13.56 -8.00 -6.24
C MET A 38 13.02 -8.37 -4.86
N LEU A 39 11.86 -7.82 -4.52
CA LEU A 39 11.11 -8.19 -3.33
C LEU A 39 10.38 -9.51 -3.59
N ASP A 40 10.60 -10.48 -2.71
CA ASP A 40 9.77 -11.68 -2.63
C ASP A 40 8.46 -11.31 -1.93
N ALA A 41 7.40 -11.10 -2.72
CA ALA A 41 6.12 -10.60 -2.24
C ALA A 41 5.09 -11.73 -2.16
N THR A 42 4.53 -11.94 -0.97
CA THR A 42 3.34 -12.78 -0.78
C THR A 42 2.10 -11.94 -1.04
N LEU A 43 1.33 -12.32 -2.08
CA LEU A 43 0.09 -11.64 -2.42
C LEU A 43 -1.06 -12.14 -1.53
N ALA A 44 -1.86 -11.22 -1.02
CA ALA A 44 -3.02 -11.51 -0.19
C ALA A 44 -4.32 -11.20 -0.96
N HIS A 45 -5.42 -11.84 -0.59
CA HIS A 45 -6.72 -11.48 -1.16
C HIS A 45 -7.03 -9.98 -0.91
N PRO A 46 -7.42 -9.22 -1.96
CA PRO A 46 -7.53 -7.75 -1.87
C PRO A 46 -8.91 -7.30 -1.36
N ASP A 47 -9.33 -7.78 -0.19
CA ASP A 47 -10.66 -7.53 0.40
C ASP A 47 -10.62 -6.72 1.71
N LEU A 48 -9.45 -6.45 2.27
CA LEU A 48 -9.28 -5.68 3.50
C LEU A 48 -9.05 -4.19 3.23
N VAL A 49 -9.68 -3.36 4.06
CA VAL A 49 -9.50 -1.90 4.05
C VAL A 49 -8.68 -1.45 5.26
N ALA A 50 -7.67 -0.64 5.01
CA ALA A 50 -6.84 -0.01 6.06
C ALA A 50 -6.99 1.51 6.04
N GLU A 51 -7.18 2.10 7.22
CA GLU A 51 -7.12 3.55 7.39
C GLU A 51 -5.66 3.97 7.56
N ILE A 52 -5.25 4.99 6.80
CA ILE A 52 -3.90 5.56 6.86
C ILE A 52 -3.97 7.08 7.01
N SER A 53 -2.97 7.68 7.65
CA SER A 53 -2.72 9.11 7.49
C SER A 53 -1.61 9.33 6.47
N ALA A 54 -1.87 10.17 5.47
CA ALA A 54 -0.91 10.63 4.50
C ALA A 54 -0.54 12.09 4.80
N ASP A 55 0.74 12.41 4.78
CA ASP A 55 1.21 13.81 4.80
C ASP A 55 1.75 14.20 3.42
N ARG A 56 1.52 15.45 3.01
CA ARG A 56 2.11 16.05 1.81
C ARG A 56 3.38 16.78 2.21
N PHE A 57 4.48 16.04 2.35
CA PHE A 57 5.78 16.63 2.63
C PHE A 57 6.62 16.71 1.36
N ILE A 58 7.09 17.90 1.02
CA ILE A 58 8.11 18.15 0.01
C ILE A 58 9.39 18.46 0.78
N ASP A 59 10.45 17.66 0.58
CA ASP A 59 11.73 17.96 1.22
C ASP A 59 12.43 19.19 0.60
N ARG A 60 13.50 19.67 1.23
CA ARG A 60 14.25 20.86 0.74
C ARG A 60 14.84 20.70 -0.66
N GLY A 61 14.90 19.47 -1.21
CA GLY A 61 15.33 19.17 -2.56
C GLY A 61 14.18 19.07 -3.57
N GLY A 62 12.95 19.43 -3.18
CA GLY A 62 11.77 19.31 -4.04
C GLY A 62 11.26 17.88 -4.18
N VAL A 63 11.76 16.93 -3.40
CA VAL A 63 11.32 15.53 -3.49
C VAL A 63 10.07 15.35 -2.65
N PHE A 64 8.99 14.93 -3.31
CA PHE A 64 7.79 14.48 -2.62
C PHE A 64 8.09 13.23 -1.80
N ARG A 65 8.00 13.37 -0.49
CA ARG A 65 7.98 12.27 0.46
C ARG A 65 6.57 12.29 1.02
N HIS A 66 5.72 11.36 0.60
CA HIS A 66 4.40 11.21 1.21
C HIS A 66 4.49 10.12 2.28
N PRO A 67 4.92 10.43 3.52
CA PRO A 67 4.97 9.41 4.56
C PRO A 67 3.54 8.98 4.86
N LEU A 68 3.27 7.71 4.59
CA LEU A 68 2.05 7.04 5.03
C LEU A 68 2.29 6.45 6.42
N ARG A 69 1.32 6.63 7.31
CA ARG A 69 1.29 5.95 8.60
C ARG A 69 0.00 5.15 8.72
N PHE A 70 0.13 3.88 9.02
CA PHE A 70 -1.00 3.01 9.33
C PHE A 70 -1.71 3.50 10.60
N LYS A 71 -3.04 3.59 10.54
CA LYS A 71 -3.88 3.90 11.70
C LYS A 71 -4.50 2.63 12.27
N ARG A 72 -5.25 1.90 11.45
CA ARG A 72 -5.98 0.69 11.85
C ARG A 72 -6.56 -0.03 10.63
N LEU A 73 -6.91 -1.31 10.80
CA LEU A 73 -7.83 -2.00 9.90
C LEU A 73 -9.27 -1.51 10.11
N ARG A 74 -10.02 -1.41 9.02
CA ARG A 74 -11.45 -1.05 8.99
C ARG A 74 -12.27 -2.30 8.68
N LEU A 75 -12.38 -3.19 9.66
CA LEU A 75 -13.20 -4.41 9.53
C LEU A 75 -14.70 -4.10 9.42
N ASP A 76 -15.08 -2.85 9.67
CA ASP A 76 -16.42 -2.29 9.51
C ASP A 76 -16.71 -1.76 8.09
N VAL A 77 -15.73 -1.80 7.17
CA VAL A 77 -15.83 -1.21 5.82
C VAL A 77 -15.38 -2.24 4.77
N GLY A 78 -16.22 -2.49 3.77
CA GLY A 78 -15.86 -3.34 2.63
C GLY A 78 -15.17 -2.55 1.50
N VAL A 79 -14.47 -3.24 0.61
CA VAL A 79 -13.76 -2.59 -0.53
C VAL A 79 -14.73 -1.84 -1.44
N GLN A 80 -15.95 -2.36 -1.64
CA GLN A 80 -16.97 -1.68 -2.44
C GLN A 80 -17.43 -0.34 -1.85
N ASP A 81 -17.21 -0.12 -0.55
CA ASP A 81 -17.59 1.11 0.15
C ASP A 81 -16.50 2.19 0.06
N VAL A 82 -15.30 1.83 -0.42
CA VAL A 82 -14.20 2.76 -0.64
C VAL A 82 -14.35 3.35 -2.04
N PRO A 83 -14.44 4.69 -2.18
CA PRO A 83 -14.47 5.32 -3.49
C PRO A 83 -13.25 4.87 -4.30
N ALA A 84 -13.48 4.50 -5.56
CA ALA A 84 -12.39 4.27 -6.49
C ALA A 84 -11.50 5.52 -6.50
N LEU A 85 -10.19 5.30 -6.57
CA LEU A 85 -9.27 6.40 -6.79
C LEU A 85 -9.57 6.98 -8.17
N GLU A 86 -10.38 8.04 -8.23
CA GLU A 86 -10.54 8.87 -9.42
C GLU A 86 -9.14 9.13 -9.96
N GLN A 87 -8.91 8.88 -11.26
CA GLN A 87 -7.59 9.12 -11.84
C GLN A 87 -7.21 10.57 -11.55
N GLY A 88 -6.28 10.77 -10.62
CA GLY A 88 -5.76 12.08 -10.28
C GLY A 88 -5.24 12.75 -11.56
N PRO A 89 -5.19 14.09 -11.60
CA PRO A 89 -4.81 14.81 -12.82
C PRO A 89 -3.55 14.21 -13.42
N VAL A 90 -3.61 13.90 -14.72
CA VAL A 90 -2.47 13.44 -15.52
C VAL A 90 -1.28 14.30 -15.13
N ALA A 91 -0.20 13.67 -14.65
CA ALA A 91 1.01 14.38 -14.25
C ALA A 91 1.36 15.38 -15.36
N SER A 92 1.34 16.68 -15.05
CA SER A 92 1.75 17.69 -16.01
C SER A 92 3.18 17.36 -16.43
N ALA A 93 3.35 17.00 -17.70
CA ALA A 93 4.64 16.96 -18.34
C ALA A 93 5.22 18.38 -18.22
N GLY A 94 6.32 18.50 -17.47
CA GLY A 94 7.15 19.70 -17.46
C GLY A 94 7.92 19.86 -18.76
#